data_AF-A0A4R9WVI0-F1
#
_entry.id   AF-A0A4R9WVI0-F1
#
_cell.length_a   1.000
_cell.length_b   1.000
_cell.length_c   1.000
_cell.angle_alpha   90.00
_cell.angle_beta   90.00
_cell.angle_gamma   90.00
#
_symmetry.space_group_name_H-M   'P 1'
#
loop_
_entity.id
_entity.type
_entity.pdbx_description
1 polymer ?
#
loop_
_entity_poly.entity_id
_entity_poly.type
_entity_poly.pdbx_seq_one_letter_code
_entity_poly.pdbx_strand_id
1 'polypeptide(L)'
;IDSRVFSLWATFLGRANADPTLARAHREGYLGFRNEVEAVVAEVLAAEQRKPDASQLRHHAIAINAIIDGLWIEGCLAGEMFSPGELAAIGIKAVEVELGLSPLEQSQEK
;
A
#
# COMPACT_ATOMS: atom_id res chain seq x y z
N ILE A 1 -15.91 -2.24 -0.08
CA ILE A 1 -15.19 -1.33 -0.99
C ILE A 1 -16.23 -0.55 -1.79
N ASP A 2 -16.11 0.79 -1.93
CA ASP A 2 -17.14 1.65 -2.53
C ASP A 2 -16.82 1.97 -4.02
N SER A 3 -17.69 1.51 -4.93
CA SER A 3 -17.55 1.68 -6.38
C SER A 3 -17.63 3.15 -6.85
N ARG A 4 -18.26 4.03 -6.07
CA ARG A 4 -18.33 5.47 -6.37
C ARG A 4 -16.98 6.14 -6.11
N VAL A 5 -16.33 5.75 -5.00
CA VAL A 5 -14.99 6.23 -4.65
C VAL A 5 -13.98 5.75 -5.69
N PHE A 6 -14.09 4.50 -6.15
CA PHE A 6 -13.29 3.97 -7.25
C PHE A 6 -13.48 4.77 -8.55
N SER A 7 -14.73 5.03 -8.96
CA SER A 7 -15.03 5.76 -10.19
C SER A 7 -14.50 7.20 -10.17
N LEU A 8 -14.57 7.87 -9.01
CA LEU A 8 -13.98 9.20 -8.81
C LEU A 8 -12.45 9.15 -8.94
N TRP A 9 -11.81 8.17 -8.30
CA TRP A 9 -10.36 7.96 -8.37
C TRP A 9 -9.87 7.62 -9.77
N ALA A 10 -10.58 6.75 -10.51
CA ALA A 10 -10.26 6.42 -11.90
C ALA A 10 -10.35 7.64 -12.82
N THR A 11 -11.39 8.47 -12.64
CA THR A 11 -11.55 9.73 -13.38
C THR A 11 -10.45 10.72 -13.03
N PHE A 12 -10.09 10.83 -11.74
CA PHE A 12 -9.01 11.67 -11.26
C PHE A 12 -7.67 11.26 -11.87
N LEU A 13 -7.31 9.96 -11.82
CA LEU A 13 -6.06 9.44 -12.35
C LEU A 13 -5.96 9.66 -13.87
N GLY A 14 -7.06 9.44 -14.60
CA GLY A 14 -7.12 9.67 -16.05
C GLY A 14 -6.92 11.13 -16.46
N ARG A 15 -7.16 12.09 -15.55
CA ARG A 15 -6.99 13.54 -15.80
C ARG A 15 -5.75 14.13 -15.15
N ALA A 16 -5.14 13.44 -14.19
CA ALA A 16 -4.02 13.95 -13.40
C ALA A 16 -2.83 14.38 -14.27
N ASN A 17 -2.60 13.75 -15.43
CA ASN A 17 -1.52 14.14 -16.34
C ASN A 17 -1.85 15.36 -17.23
N ALA A 18 -3.13 15.69 -17.39
CA ALA A 18 -3.59 16.78 -18.26
C ALA A 18 -3.96 18.06 -17.50
N ASP A 19 -4.25 17.95 -16.20
CA ASP A 19 -4.59 19.07 -15.31
C ASP A 19 -3.49 19.28 -14.25
N PRO A 20 -2.73 20.40 -14.31
CA PRO A 20 -1.66 20.69 -13.35
C PRO A 20 -2.13 20.76 -11.88
N THR A 21 -3.39 21.13 -11.65
CA THR A 21 -3.96 21.20 -10.29
C THR A 21 -4.16 19.79 -9.74
N LEU A 22 -4.70 18.88 -10.56
CA LEU A 22 -4.87 17.47 -10.18
C LEU A 22 -3.52 16.75 -10.04
N ALA A 23 -2.56 17.05 -10.93
CA ALA A 23 -1.19 16.53 -10.83
C ALA A 23 -0.53 16.89 -9.49
N ARG A 24 -0.69 18.14 -9.05
CA ARG A 24 -0.17 18.62 -7.77
C ARG A 24 -0.83 17.91 -6.60
N ALA A 25 -2.17 17.85 -6.58
CA ALA A 25 -2.90 17.15 -5.52
C ALA A 25 -2.51 15.67 -5.43
N HIS A 26 -2.37 14.99 -6.57
CA HIS A 26 -1.87 13.61 -6.63
C HIS A 26 -0.48 13.49 -6.02
N ARG A 27 0.44 14.38 -6.43
CA ARG A 27 1.83 14.37 -5.93
C ARG A 27 1.90 14.62 -4.42
N GLU A 28 1.15 15.58 -3.91
CA GLU A 28 1.11 15.89 -2.47
C GLU A 28 0.58 14.71 -1.66
N GLY A 29 -0.55 14.12 -2.08
CA GLY A 29 -1.13 12.95 -1.44
C GLY A 29 -0.20 11.74 -1.47
N TYR A 30 0.36 11.43 -2.64
CA TYR A 30 1.31 10.33 -2.82
C TYR A 30 2.56 10.49 -1.94
N LEU A 31 3.16 11.68 -1.90
CA LEU A 31 4.33 11.94 -1.07
C LEU A 31 4.00 11.87 0.42
N GLY A 32 2.85 12.38 0.84
CA GLY A 32 2.38 12.29 2.23
C GLY A 32 2.27 10.84 2.68
N PHE A 33 1.49 10.04 1.96
CA PHE A 33 1.29 8.63 2.29
C PHE A 33 2.60 7.83 2.22
N ARG A 34 3.40 7.99 1.16
CA ARG A 34 4.70 7.29 1.05
C ARG A 34 5.61 7.60 2.23
N ASN A 35 5.66 8.86 2.68
CA ASN A 35 6.50 9.23 3.83
C ASN A 35 6.02 8.58 5.13
N GLU A 36 4.71 8.43 5.33
CA GLU A 36 4.16 7.70 6.48
C GLU A 36 4.53 6.22 6.40
N VAL A 37 4.41 5.57 5.23
CA VAL A 37 4.86 4.19 5.04
C VAL A 37 6.36 4.06 5.31
N GLU A 38 7.18 4.99 4.82
CA GLU A 38 8.63 5.01 5.03
C GLU A 38 8.99 5.05 6.53
N ALA A 39 8.27 5.86 7.32
CA ALA A 39 8.45 5.94 8.76
C ALA A 39 8.09 4.63 9.47
N VAL A 40 6.94 4.02 9.12
CA VAL A 40 6.52 2.73 9.70
C VAL A 40 7.51 1.62 9.34
N VAL A 41 7.99 1.58 8.10
CA VAL A 41 9.00 0.59 7.67
C VAL A 41 10.30 0.76 8.47
N ALA A 42 10.72 1.99 8.75
CA ALA A 42 11.90 2.24 9.57
C ALA A 42 11.74 1.69 10.99
N GLU A 43 10.56 1.88 11.61
CA GLU A 43 10.25 1.33 12.93
C GLU A 43 10.27 -0.20 12.94
N VAL A 44 9.62 -0.84 11.95
CA VAL A 44 9.58 -2.30 11.82
C VAL A 44 10.98 -2.88 11.63
N LEU A 45 11.78 -2.32 10.72
CA LEU A 45 13.14 -2.81 10.47
C LEU A 45 14.08 -2.56 11.66
N ALA A 46 13.89 -1.47 12.41
CA ALA A 46 14.63 -1.22 13.63
C ALA A 46 14.30 -2.25 14.72
N ALA A 47 13.03 -2.67 14.85
CA ALA A 47 12.63 -3.73 15.78
C ALA A 47 13.29 -5.08 15.44
N GLU A 48 13.52 -5.36 14.15
CA GLU A 48 14.29 -6.50 13.65
C GLU A 48 15.81 -6.30 13.73
N GLN A 49 16.28 -5.29 14.45
CA GLN A 49 17.71 -4.94 14.60
C GLN A 49 18.43 -4.64 13.27
N ARG A 50 17.68 -4.27 12.22
CA ARG A 50 18.22 -3.85 10.92
C ARG A 50 18.38 -2.33 10.88
N LYS A 51 19.32 -1.86 10.07
CA LYS A 51 19.64 -0.44 9.90
C LYS A 51 19.61 -0.07 8.41
N PRO A 52 18.41 -0.01 7.79
CA PRO A 52 18.29 0.37 6.39
C PRO A 52 18.72 1.82 6.18
N ASP A 53 19.31 2.11 5.03
CA ASP A 53 19.53 3.48 4.58
C ASP A 53 18.25 4.09 3.99
N ALA A 54 18.29 5.41 3.73
CA ALA A 54 17.13 6.14 3.19
C ALA A 54 16.67 5.63 1.81
N SER A 55 17.58 5.10 0.99
CA SER A 55 17.24 4.55 -0.32
C SER A 55 16.46 3.24 -0.18
N GLN A 56 16.86 2.39 0.77
CA GLN A 56 16.18 1.14 1.10
C GLN A 56 14.78 1.40 1.67
N LEU A 57 14.66 2.33 2.62
CA LEU A 57 13.37 2.73 3.18
C LEU A 57 12.42 3.26 2.09
N ARG A 58 12.91 4.15 1.24
CA ARG A 58 12.15 4.68 0.10
C ARG A 58 11.72 3.57 -0.86
N HIS A 59 12.58 2.60 -1.12
CA HIS A 59 12.26 1.45 -1.99
C HIS A 59 11.07 0.66 -1.43
N HIS A 60 11.16 0.24 -0.17
CA HIS A 60 10.09 -0.51 0.49
C HIS A 60 8.79 0.29 0.54
N ALA A 61 8.84 1.59 0.85
CA ALA A 61 7.65 2.43 0.89
C ALA A 61 6.92 2.50 -0.47
N ILE A 62 7.67 2.54 -1.58
CA ILE A 62 7.09 2.51 -2.93
C ILE A 62 6.47 1.15 -3.22
N ALA A 63 7.18 0.06 -2.92
CA ALA A 63 6.71 -1.29 -3.16
C ALA A 63 5.41 -1.58 -2.37
N ILE A 64 5.39 -1.23 -1.09
CA ILE A 64 4.22 -1.39 -0.21
C ILE A 64 3.04 -0.56 -0.71
N ASN A 65 3.26 0.71 -1.09
CA ASN A 65 2.20 1.53 -1.67
C ASN A 65 1.63 0.89 -2.94
N ALA A 66 2.47 0.37 -3.84
CA ALA A 66 2.03 -0.30 -5.06
C ALA A 66 1.25 -1.59 -4.79
N ILE A 67 1.63 -2.37 -3.78
CA ILE A 67 0.89 -3.58 -3.34
C ILE A 67 -0.51 -3.18 -2.85
N ILE A 68 -0.61 -2.17 -2.00
CA ILE A 68 -1.89 -1.69 -1.46
C ILE A 68 -2.78 -1.16 -2.59
N ASP A 69 -2.25 -0.34 -3.49
CA ASP A 69 -2.99 0.22 -4.62
C ASP A 69 -3.52 -0.89 -5.54
N GLY A 70 -2.69 -1.90 -5.86
CA GLY A 70 -3.09 -3.04 -6.69
C GLY A 70 -4.23 -3.85 -6.06
N LEU A 71 -4.10 -4.19 -4.78
CA LEU A 71 -5.14 -4.93 -4.05
C LEU A 71 -6.43 -4.12 -3.91
N TRP A 72 -6.32 -2.80 -3.75
CA TRP A 72 -7.48 -1.93 -3.70
C TRP A 72 -8.22 -1.90 -5.04
N ILE A 73 -7.50 -1.82 -6.17
CA ILE A 73 -8.09 -1.90 -7.52
C ILE A 73 -8.82 -3.23 -7.72
N GLU A 74 -8.18 -4.36 -7.39
CA GLU A 74 -8.82 -5.69 -7.47
C GLU A 74 -10.10 -5.73 -6.63
N GLY A 75 -10.05 -5.29 -5.38
CA GLY A 75 -11.21 -5.25 -4.51
C GLY A 75 -12.32 -4.29 -4.98
N CYS A 76 -11.98 -3.25 -5.74
CA CYS A 76 -12.95 -2.35 -6.37
C CYS A 76 -13.64 -2.97 -7.59
N LEU A 77 -12.91 -3.76 -8.38
CA LEU A 77 -13.38 -4.33 -9.65
C LEU A 77 -14.08 -5.69 -9.48
N ALA A 78 -13.65 -6.45 -8.47
CA ALA A 78 -13.94 -7.87 -8.33
C ALA A 78 -14.31 -8.26 -6.88
N GLY A 79 -14.77 -7.30 -6.07
CA GLY A 79 -14.89 -7.47 -4.62
C GLY A 79 -15.72 -8.69 -4.16
N GLU A 80 -16.74 -9.08 -4.92
CA GLU A 80 -17.59 -10.25 -4.65
C GLU A 80 -16.89 -11.60 -4.91
N MET A 81 -15.76 -11.61 -5.62
CA MET A 81 -14.98 -12.81 -5.92
C MET A 81 -14.05 -13.22 -4.77
N PHE A 82 -13.85 -12.35 -3.78
CA PHE A 82 -12.93 -12.57 -2.67
C PHE A 82 -13.67 -12.86 -1.36
N SER A 83 -13.09 -13.73 -0.55
CA SER A 83 -13.59 -14.01 0.79
C SER A 83 -13.38 -12.80 1.71
N PRO A 84 -14.19 -12.64 2.78
CA PRO A 84 -13.96 -11.61 3.78
C PRO A 84 -12.52 -11.68 4.33
N GLY A 85 -11.78 -10.57 4.23
CA GLY A 85 -10.41 -10.45 4.73
C GLY A 85 -9.31 -11.02 3.82
N GLU A 86 -9.65 -11.67 2.69
CA GLU A 86 -8.68 -12.33 1.82
C GLU A 86 -7.62 -11.35 1.25
N LEU A 87 -8.06 -10.22 0.69
CA LEU A 87 -7.14 -9.20 0.15
C LEU A 87 -6.23 -8.60 1.23
N ALA A 88 -6.74 -8.44 2.46
CA ALA A 88 -5.93 -7.94 3.57
C ALA A 88 -4.85 -8.95 3.98
N ALA A 89 -5.21 -10.24 4.03
CA ALA A 89 -4.24 -11.32 4.31
C ALA A 89 -3.17 -11.41 3.23
N ILE A 90 -3.53 -11.27 1.95
CA ILE A 90 -2.58 -11.19 0.83
C ILE A 90 -1.66 -9.99 0.99
N GLY A 91 -2.20 -8.81 1.31
CA GLY A 91 -1.42 -7.60 1.53
C GLY A 91 -0.40 -7.74 2.65
N ILE A 92 -0.82 -8.23 3.82
CA ILE A 92 0.08 -8.50 4.94
C ILE A 92 1.18 -9.46 4.50
N LYS A 93 0.82 -10.56 3.85
CA LYS A 93 1.80 -11.56 3.41
C LYS A 93 2.81 -11.02 2.41
N ALA A 94 2.35 -10.23 1.45
CA ALA A 94 3.21 -9.60 0.46
C ALA A 94 4.17 -8.60 1.11
N VAL A 95 3.69 -7.78 2.07
CA VAL A 95 4.51 -6.82 2.79
C VAL A 95 5.55 -7.50 3.68
N GLU A 96 5.20 -8.60 4.36
CA GLU A 96 6.18 -9.41 5.11
C GLU A 96 7.31 -9.88 4.20
N VAL A 97 6.99 -10.41 3.02
CA VAL A 97 7.98 -10.89 2.05
C VAL A 97 8.81 -9.75 1.49
N GLU A 98 8.19 -8.63 1.12
CA GLU A 98 8.87 -7.42 0.65
C GLU A 98 9.88 -6.88 1.67
N LEU A 99 9.51 -6.92 2.95
CA LEU A 99 10.40 -6.51 4.05
C LEU A 99 11.40 -7.60 4.45
N GLY A 100 11.28 -8.82 3.95
CA GLY A 100 12.12 -9.96 4.34
C GLY A 100 11.89 -10.42 5.78
N LEU A 101 10.66 -10.29 6.28
CA LEU A 101 10.24 -10.75 7.61
C LEU A 101 9.87 -12.23 7.58
N SER A 102 10.04 -12.90 8.72
CA SER A 102 9.46 -14.24 8.90
C SER A 102 7.93 -14.13 8.93
N PRO A 103 7.18 -15.13 8.42
CA PRO A 103 5.73 -15.11 8.49
C PRO A 103 5.27 -14.92 9.95
N LEU A 104 4.33 -14.01 10.20
CA LEU A 104 3.65 -13.98 11.49
C LEU A 104 3.01 -15.36 11.72
N GLU A 105 3.42 -16.05 12.79
CA GLU A 105 2.68 -17.22 13.25
C GLU A 105 1.27 -16.77 13.58
N GLN A 106 0.29 -17.14 12.75
CA GLN A 106 -1.10 -16.86 13.02
C GLN A 106 -1.47 -17.62 14.29
N SER A 107 -1.46 -16.91 15.41
CA SER A 107 -2.04 -17.39 16.66
C SER A 107 -3.52 -17.62 16.36
N GLN A 108 -3.89 -18.88 16.19
CA GLN A 108 -5.29 -19.27 16.14
C GLN A 108 -5.90 -18.88 17.49
N GLU A 109 -6.63 -17.77 17.52
CA GLU A 109 -7.56 -17.51 18.62
C GLU A 109 -8.56 -18.68 18.64
N LYS A 110 -8.42 -19.51 19.68
CA LYS A 110 -9.34 -20.60 20.03
C LYS A 110 -10.61 -20.06 20.63
#